data_AF-A0A8H5J7B3-F1
#
_entry.id   AF-A0A8H5J7B3-F1
#
_cell.length_a   1.000
_cell.length_b   1.000
_cell.length_c   1.000
_cell.angle_alpha   90.00
_cell.angle_beta   90.00
_cell.angle_gamma   90.00
#
_symmetry.space_group_name_H-M   'P 1'
#
loop_
_entity.id
_entity.type
_entity.pdbx_description
1 polymer ?
#
loop_
_entity_poly.entity_id
_entity_poly.type
_entity_poly.pdbx_seq_one_letter_code
_entity_poly.pdbx_strand_id
1 'polypeptide(L)'
;MAKNKTPTSTAPKYNLPPTLKVSCVLQINGEPFGGKELGIATSISTYLCAVRTPDKDSFLGFVIEFPLPSEVHSAGLGQCYHIDFATQRAIPSNTWKLTVKFPRENIDITYRAASEEENARYPANKKHMTWVDVILGKNASVSVQGFGSPYSNPGHPAEDWLRYPASTTVMGGLSLLDIIQQRQFSFLAARIESAMATRWSVASLAPNFDYGYGADQSWDMERYMKQLHDVKGHRFQAAWSFETDASHVTALTQSIASSKSTV
;
A
#
# COMPACT_ATOMS: atom_id res chain seq x y z
N MET A 1 -12.51 46.16 11.55
CA MET A 1 -12.95 45.03 10.72
C MET A 1 -12.43 43.74 11.34
N ALA A 2 -13.31 42.92 11.90
CA ALA A 2 -12.93 41.65 12.52
C ALA A 2 -12.57 40.63 11.42
N LYS A 3 -11.39 40.03 11.50
CA LYS A 3 -11.02 38.87 10.67
C LYS A 3 -11.89 37.70 11.11
N ASN A 4 -12.94 37.39 10.35
CA ASN A 4 -13.69 36.15 10.53
C ASN A 4 -12.72 34.97 10.32
N LYS A 5 -12.36 34.28 11.41
CA LYS A 5 -11.65 33.02 11.35
C LYS A 5 -12.58 31.99 10.72
N THR A 6 -12.26 31.56 9.51
CA THR A 6 -12.92 30.42 8.87
C THR A 6 -12.81 29.21 9.80
N PRO A 7 -13.91 28.56 10.21
CA PRO A 7 -13.84 27.38 11.06
C PRO A 7 -13.08 26.30 10.31
N THR A 8 -11.92 25.92 10.83
CA THR A 8 -11.15 24.81 10.30
C THR A 8 -11.83 23.54 10.80
N SER A 9 -12.66 22.94 9.95
CA SER A 9 -13.16 21.58 10.22
C SER A 9 -11.94 20.68 10.41
N THR A 10 -11.91 19.93 11.51
CA THR A 10 -10.81 19.02 11.85
C THR A 10 -11.15 17.63 11.36
N ALA A 11 -10.16 16.90 10.84
CA ALA A 11 -10.35 15.52 10.40
C ALA A 11 -10.99 14.69 11.52
N PRO A 12 -11.92 13.76 11.18
CA PRO A 12 -12.54 12.91 12.19
C PRO A 12 -11.46 12.13 12.94
N LYS A 13 -11.47 12.24 14.27
CA LYS A 13 -10.55 11.49 15.14
C LYS A 13 -11.10 10.09 15.39
N TYR A 14 -10.81 9.20 14.46
CA TYR A 14 -10.87 7.78 14.73
C TYR A 14 -9.63 7.46 15.57
N ASN A 15 -9.77 6.96 16.80
CA ASN A 15 -8.65 6.57 17.67
C ASN A 15 -7.92 5.34 17.09
N LEU A 16 -7.34 5.48 15.91
CA LEU A 16 -6.76 4.41 15.12
C LEU A 16 -5.32 4.16 15.57
N PRO A 17 -4.87 2.89 15.54
CA PRO A 17 -3.46 2.60 15.73
C PRO A 17 -2.64 3.27 14.60
N PRO A 18 -1.35 3.57 14.83
CA PRO A 18 -0.49 4.10 13.78
C PRO A 18 -0.40 3.16 12.58
N THR A 19 -0.11 3.73 11.40
CA THR A 19 0.24 2.96 10.20
C THR A 19 1.31 1.92 10.53
N LEU A 20 1.22 0.78 9.87
CA LEU A 20 2.09 -0.35 10.12
C LEU A 20 2.86 -0.71 8.86
N LYS A 21 4.17 -0.93 9.01
CA LYS A 21 5.04 -1.62 8.04
C LYS A 21 5.90 -2.60 8.82
N VAL A 22 5.83 -3.89 8.50
CA VAL A 22 6.57 -4.96 9.17
C VAL A 22 7.28 -5.79 8.11
N SER A 23 8.58 -6.00 8.27
CA SER A 23 9.34 -6.90 7.42
C SER A 23 8.79 -8.31 7.52
N CYS A 24 8.58 -8.95 6.37
CA CYS A 24 8.08 -10.31 6.28
C CYS A 24 8.81 -11.08 5.19
N VAL A 25 8.62 -12.40 5.18
CA VAL A 25 8.94 -13.28 4.04
C VAL A 25 7.61 -13.75 3.45
N LEU A 26 7.46 -13.67 2.13
CA LEU A 26 6.33 -14.31 1.44
C LEU A 26 6.72 -15.77 1.15
N GLN A 27 5.87 -16.73 1.51
CA GLN A 27 6.08 -18.13 1.15
C GLN A 27 5.43 -18.45 -0.18
N ILE A 28 6.18 -19.07 -1.08
CA ILE A 28 5.71 -19.52 -2.38
C ILE A 28 6.06 -21.00 -2.49
N ASN A 29 5.06 -21.88 -2.47
CA ASN A 29 5.25 -23.33 -2.51
C ASN A 29 6.23 -23.87 -1.45
N GLY A 30 6.28 -23.22 -0.28
CA GLY A 30 7.20 -23.58 0.82
C GLY A 30 8.61 -22.98 0.71
N GLU A 31 8.88 -22.19 -0.33
CA GLU A 31 10.14 -21.46 -0.51
C GLU A 31 10.01 -19.98 -0.11
N PRO A 32 11.04 -19.39 0.54
CA PRO A 32 11.02 -18.00 0.95
C PRO A 32 11.28 -17.05 -0.24
N PHE A 33 10.31 -16.19 -0.52
CA PHE A 33 10.43 -15.07 -1.45
C PHE A 33 10.58 -13.74 -0.71
N GLY A 34 11.64 -13.00 -1.04
CA GLY A 34 11.97 -11.74 -0.37
C GLY A 34 12.52 -11.95 1.04
N GLY A 35 12.34 -10.95 1.90
CA GLY A 35 12.78 -11.03 3.29
C GLY A 35 14.23 -10.64 3.52
N LYS A 36 14.80 -9.75 2.68
CA LYS A 36 16.14 -9.19 2.88
C LYS A 36 16.37 -8.69 4.32
N GLU A 37 15.41 -7.99 4.91
CA GLU A 37 15.50 -7.47 6.30
C GLU A 37 15.42 -8.55 7.38
N LEU A 38 15.00 -9.77 6.99
CA LEU A 38 14.98 -10.97 7.82
C LEU A 38 16.22 -11.85 7.60
N GLY A 39 17.16 -11.37 6.78
CA GLY A 39 18.46 -11.99 6.53
C GLY A 39 18.42 -13.08 5.46
N ILE A 40 17.32 -13.25 4.73
CA ILE A 40 17.32 -14.11 3.54
C ILE A 40 18.31 -13.55 2.52
N ALA A 41 19.08 -14.44 1.89
CA ALA A 41 20.07 -14.12 0.88
C ALA A 41 19.40 -13.69 -0.45
N THR A 42 18.77 -12.52 -0.42
CA THR A 42 18.07 -11.91 -1.55
C THR A 42 18.22 -10.40 -1.50
N SER A 43 18.13 -9.76 -2.66
CA SER A 43 18.09 -8.31 -2.81
C SER A 43 16.68 -7.73 -2.65
N ILE A 44 15.65 -8.58 -2.59
CA ILE A 44 14.24 -8.22 -2.56
C ILE A 44 13.76 -8.05 -1.13
N SER A 45 13.16 -6.90 -0.85
CA SER A 45 12.55 -6.62 0.45
C SER A 45 11.04 -6.84 0.38
N THR A 46 10.46 -7.42 1.43
CA THR A 46 9.03 -7.71 1.51
C THR A 46 8.46 -7.26 2.84
N TYR A 47 7.28 -6.65 2.80
CA TYR A 47 6.66 -6.06 3.99
C TYR A 47 5.16 -6.30 4.01
N LEU A 48 4.61 -6.63 5.18
CA LEU A 48 3.19 -6.44 5.46
C LEU A 48 2.95 -4.99 5.85
N CYS A 49 1.88 -4.39 5.32
CA CYS A 49 1.51 -3.03 5.64
C CYS A 49 0.03 -2.89 5.99
N ALA A 50 -0.26 -1.96 6.90
CA ALA A 50 -1.59 -1.48 7.18
C ALA A 50 -1.56 0.05 7.14
N VAL A 51 -2.11 0.62 6.08
CA VAL A 51 -2.23 2.06 5.91
C VAL A 51 -3.55 2.51 6.51
N ARG A 52 -3.47 3.53 7.36
CA ARG A 52 -4.57 4.07 8.17
C ARG A 52 -4.50 5.58 8.08
N THR A 53 -5.44 6.13 7.35
CA THR A 53 -5.54 7.56 7.08
C THR A 53 -7.02 7.93 7.14
N PRO A 54 -7.40 8.97 7.90
CA PRO A 54 -8.77 9.46 7.90
C PRO A 54 -9.16 10.11 6.56
N ASP A 55 -8.16 10.53 5.77
CA ASP A 55 -8.35 11.43 4.63
C ASP A 55 -7.99 10.78 3.29
N LYS A 56 -7.77 9.46 3.30
CA LYS A 56 -7.47 8.61 2.14
C LYS A 56 -7.87 7.19 2.44
N ASP A 57 -7.98 6.38 1.38
CA ASP A 57 -8.26 4.96 1.49
C ASP A 57 -7.24 4.23 2.38
N SER A 58 -7.75 3.69 3.48
CA SER A 58 -7.00 2.80 4.37
C SER A 58 -7.06 1.36 3.82
N PHE A 59 -5.96 0.62 3.90
CA PHE A 59 -5.89 -0.74 3.36
C PHE A 59 -4.95 -1.63 4.17
N LEU A 60 -5.19 -2.94 4.08
CA LEU A 60 -4.22 -3.97 4.39
C LEU A 60 -3.58 -4.46 3.11
N GLY A 61 -2.31 -4.83 3.16
CA GLY A 61 -1.63 -5.34 1.99
C GLY A 61 -0.21 -5.79 2.30
N PHE A 62 0.50 -6.09 1.23
CA PHE A 62 1.93 -6.32 1.26
C PHE A 62 2.63 -5.53 0.16
N VAL A 63 3.92 -5.29 0.37
CA VAL A 63 4.78 -4.55 -0.54
C VAL A 63 5.97 -5.43 -0.90
N ILE A 64 6.28 -5.52 -2.18
CA ILE A 64 7.53 -6.08 -2.69
C ILE A 64 8.38 -4.91 -3.20
N GLU A 65 9.57 -4.76 -2.66
CA GLU A 65 10.54 -3.74 -3.10
C GLU A 65 11.69 -4.43 -3.84
N PHE A 66 11.86 -4.05 -5.10
CA PHE A 66 12.94 -4.51 -5.97
C PHE A 66 14.04 -3.46 -6.01
N PRO A 67 15.33 -3.86 -5.99
CA PRO A 67 16.43 -2.90 -6.04
C PRO A 67 16.46 -2.17 -7.39
N LEU A 68 16.74 -0.88 -7.38
CA LEU A 68 17.15 -0.13 -8.56
C LEU A 68 18.69 -0.16 -8.68
N PRO A 69 19.25 0.07 -9.87
CA PRO A 69 20.69 0.21 -10.05
C PRO A 69 21.26 1.27 -9.10
N SER A 70 22.46 1.05 -8.57
CA SER A 70 23.19 2.08 -7.80
C SER A 70 23.59 3.29 -8.66
N GLU A 71 23.64 3.11 -9.99
CA GLU A 71 24.06 4.09 -10.97
C GLU A 71 22.89 4.57 -11.86
N VAL A 72 21.79 5.00 -11.24
CA VAL A 72 20.56 5.42 -11.95
C VAL A 72 20.81 6.57 -12.95
N HIS A 73 21.77 7.45 -12.65
CA HIS A 73 22.09 8.61 -13.49
C HIS A 73 22.87 8.26 -14.76
N SER A 74 23.78 7.27 -14.70
CA SER A 74 24.64 6.87 -15.82
C SER A 74 23.87 6.15 -16.94
N ALA A 75 22.77 5.49 -16.58
CA ALA A 75 21.93 4.72 -17.49
C ALA A 75 20.86 5.55 -18.23
N GLY A 76 20.74 6.86 -17.96
CA GLY A 76 19.74 7.72 -18.60
C GLY A 76 18.29 7.49 -18.15
N LEU A 77 18.07 6.74 -17.06
CA LEU A 77 16.74 6.32 -16.59
C LEU A 77 16.07 7.29 -15.61
N GLY A 78 16.82 8.29 -15.13
CA GLY A 78 16.32 9.31 -14.19
C GLY A 78 16.12 8.80 -12.77
N GLN A 79 16.23 9.69 -11.77
CA GLN A 79 16.08 9.31 -10.37
C GLN A 79 14.61 8.98 -10.04
N CYS A 80 14.36 7.77 -9.53
CA CYS A 80 13.04 7.44 -8.97
C CYS A 80 12.86 8.11 -7.61
N TYR A 81 11.65 8.55 -7.30
CA TYR A 81 11.27 9.12 -6.01
C TYR A 81 10.11 8.34 -5.41
N HIS A 82 10.03 8.31 -4.08
CA HIS A 82 8.82 7.92 -3.37
C HIS A 82 8.38 9.04 -2.44
N ILE A 83 7.08 9.09 -2.15
CA ILE A 83 6.56 10.06 -1.19
C ILE A 83 6.83 9.54 0.22
N ASP A 84 7.56 10.32 1.02
CA ASP A 84 7.60 10.12 2.46
C ASP A 84 6.27 10.58 3.05
N PHE A 85 5.50 9.64 3.61
CA PHE A 85 4.19 9.93 4.18
C PHE A 85 4.27 10.78 5.45
N ALA A 86 5.39 10.78 6.18
CA ALA A 86 5.54 11.61 7.37
C ALA A 86 5.76 13.08 7.00
N THR A 87 6.62 13.35 6.01
CA THR A 87 6.96 14.72 5.60
C THR A 87 6.17 15.23 4.39
N GLN A 88 5.42 14.37 3.71
CA GLN A 88 4.71 14.66 2.44
C GLN A 88 5.65 15.15 1.33
N ARG A 89 6.91 14.70 1.33
CA ARG A 89 7.93 15.10 0.35
C ARG A 89 8.35 13.93 -0.52
N ALA A 90 8.65 14.22 -1.78
CA ALA A 90 9.32 13.27 -2.66
C ALA A 90 10.77 13.11 -2.21
N ILE A 91 11.17 11.88 -1.88
CA ILE A 91 12.54 11.51 -1.52
C ILE A 91 13.09 10.50 -2.52
N PRO A 92 14.39 10.59 -2.89
CA PRO A 92 15.01 9.63 -3.78
C PRO A 92 14.78 8.20 -3.31
N SER A 93 14.39 7.33 -4.23
CA SER A 93 14.18 5.90 -4.01
C SER A 93 15.27 5.11 -4.73
N ASN A 94 15.88 4.18 -4.01
CA ASN A 94 16.76 3.15 -4.56
C ASN A 94 16.03 1.82 -4.80
N THR A 95 14.70 1.83 -4.69
CA THR A 95 13.86 0.65 -4.90
C THR A 95 12.64 1.00 -5.75
N TRP A 96 12.22 0.04 -6.56
CA TRP A 96 10.93 0.02 -7.23
C TRP A 96 9.93 -0.76 -6.37
N LYS A 97 8.71 -0.25 -6.21
CA LYS A 97 7.74 -0.79 -5.24
C LYS A 97 6.50 -1.32 -5.95
N LEU A 98 6.17 -2.58 -5.70
CA LEU A 98 4.86 -3.16 -5.99
C LEU A 98 4.05 -3.26 -4.71
N THR A 99 2.87 -2.66 -4.67
CA THR A 99 1.96 -2.77 -3.53
C THR A 99 0.75 -3.60 -3.93
N VAL A 100 0.50 -4.68 -3.21
CA VAL A 100 -0.69 -5.52 -3.37
C VAL A 100 -1.59 -5.26 -2.18
N LYS A 101 -2.81 -4.79 -2.43
CA LYS A 101 -3.79 -4.45 -1.41
C LYS A 101 -4.85 -5.54 -1.36
N PHE A 102 -5.10 -6.02 -0.15
CA PHE A 102 -6.15 -6.98 0.11
C PHE A 102 -7.52 -6.30 0.15
N PRO A 103 -8.58 -6.99 -0.31
CA PRO A 103 -9.94 -6.50 -0.15
C PRO A 103 -10.30 -6.43 1.34
N ARG A 104 -11.20 -5.50 1.69
CA ARG A 104 -11.71 -5.36 3.07
C ARG A 104 -12.75 -6.42 3.43
N GLU A 105 -13.44 -6.95 2.43
CA GLU A 105 -14.50 -7.93 2.59
C GLU A 105 -14.11 -9.25 1.92
N ASN A 106 -14.76 -10.34 2.33
CA ASN A 106 -14.52 -11.68 1.79
C ASN A 106 -13.04 -12.10 1.87
N ILE A 107 -12.42 -11.81 3.01
CA ILE A 107 -11.05 -12.17 3.35
C ILE A 107 -11.06 -12.87 4.71
N ASP A 108 -10.35 -13.98 4.81
CA ASP A 108 -10.05 -14.65 6.06
C ASP A 108 -8.56 -14.47 6.38
N ILE A 109 -8.26 -14.13 7.63
CA ILE A 109 -6.88 -13.90 8.08
C ILE A 109 -6.66 -14.68 9.36
N THR A 110 -5.67 -15.56 9.34
CA THR A 110 -5.26 -16.33 10.51
C THR A 110 -3.84 -15.96 10.92
N TYR A 111 -3.58 -16.10 12.23
CA TYR A 111 -2.31 -15.76 12.83
C TYR A 111 -1.84 -16.94 13.68
N ARG A 112 -0.54 -17.23 13.63
CA ARG A 112 0.09 -18.26 14.46
C ARG A 112 1.52 -17.85 14.80
N ALA A 113 1.91 -17.96 16.06
CA ALA A 113 3.30 -17.82 16.45
C ALA A 113 4.19 -18.84 15.71
N ALA A 114 5.32 -18.37 15.18
CA ALA A 114 6.33 -19.27 14.61
C ALA A 114 7.02 -20.05 15.73
N SER A 115 7.19 -21.35 15.50
CA SER A 115 7.97 -22.24 16.37
C SER A 115 9.45 -21.84 16.42
N GLU A 116 10.18 -22.35 17.41
CA GLU A 116 11.62 -22.07 17.53
C GLU A 116 12.40 -22.59 16.31
N GLU A 117 12.01 -23.75 15.77
CA GLU A 117 12.60 -24.34 14.57
C GLU A 117 12.36 -23.48 13.32
N GLU A 118 11.17 -22.90 13.19
CA GLU A 118 10.85 -21.99 12.09
C GLU A 118 11.61 -20.67 12.21
N ASN A 119 11.72 -20.11 13.42
CA ASN A 119 12.50 -18.90 13.68
C ASN A 119 14.00 -19.11 13.38
N ALA A 120 14.53 -20.28 13.73
CA ALA A 120 15.94 -20.63 13.53
C ALA A 120 16.35 -20.70 12.05
N ARG A 121 15.39 -20.88 11.12
CA ARG A 121 15.66 -20.88 9.68
C ARG A 121 16.03 -19.49 9.13
N TYR A 122 15.82 -18.42 9.89
CA TYR A 122 16.04 -17.05 9.44
C TYR A 122 17.21 -16.38 10.21
N PRO A 123 18.26 -15.91 9.51
CA PRO A 123 19.52 -15.55 10.16
C PRO A 123 19.50 -14.22 10.92
N ALA A 124 18.43 -13.42 10.83
CA ALA A 124 18.33 -12.14 11.53
C ALA A 124 18.00 -12.23 13.05
N ASN A 125 17.98 -13.43 13.65
CA ASN A 125 17.73 -13.66 15.08
C ASN A 125 16.53 -12.87 15.64
N LYS A 126 15.43 -12.82 14.90
CA LYS A 126 14.18 -12.19 15.36
C LYS A 126 13.46 -13.16 16.29
N LYS A 127 13.50 -12.88 17.60
CA LYS A 127 12.95 -13.76 18.66
C LYS A 127 11.43 -14.02 18.59
N HIS A 128 10.68 -13.16 17.90
CA HIS A 128 9.23 -13.27 17.80
C HIS A 128 8.79 -13.03 16.36
N MET A 129 8.45 -14.11 15.66
CA MET A 129 7.85 -14.05 14.34
C MET A 129 6.46 -14.67 14.35
N THR A 130 5.62 -14.25 13.41
CA THR A 130 4.23 -14.68 13.29
C THR A 130 3.97 -15.08 11.86
N TRP A 131 3.39 -16.27 11.70
CA TRP A 131 2.72 -16.68 10.48
C TRP A 131 1.41 -15.93 10.32
N VAL A 132 1.23 -15.34 9.15
CA VAL A 132 0.02 -14.66 8.74
C VAL A 132 -0.44 -15.30 7.45
N ASP A 133 -1.57 -16.00 7.50
CA ASP A 133 -2.18 -16.60 6.33
C ASP A 133 -3.40 -15.79 5.93
N VAL A 134 -3.50 -15.47 4.65
CA VAL A 134 -4.57 -14.67 4.06
C VAL A 134 -5.25 -15.51 2.98
N ILE A 135 -6.55 -15.74 3.14
CA ILE A 135 -7.37 -16.48 2.17
C ILE A 135 -8.45 -15.56 1.63
N LEU A 136 -8.50 -15.43 0.30
CA LEU A 136 -9.47 -14.64 -0.41
C LEU A 136 -10.70 -15.48 -0.77
N GLY A 137 -11.88 -14.95 -0.49
CA GLY A 137 -13.14 -15.54 -0.93
C GLY A 137 -13.27 -15.58 -2.47
N LYS A 138 -14.20 -16.40 -2.96
CA LYS A 138 -14.36 -16.74 -4.40
C LYS A 138 -14.43 -15.52 -5.34
N ASN A 139 -15.06 -14.43 -4.88
CA ASN A 139 -15.29 -13.21 -5.67
C ASN A 139 -14.39 -12.04 -5.24
N ALA A 140 -13.50 -12.25 -4.27
CA ALA A 140 -12.61 -11.21 -3.78
C ALA A 140 -11.35 -11.15 -4.64
N SER A 141 -10.84 -9.96 -4.96
CA SER A 141 -9.59 -9.81 -5.70
C SER A 141 -8.70 -8.78 -5.03
N VAL A 142 -7.39 -8.95 -5.16
CA VAL A 142 -6.44 -7.92 -4.76
C VAL A 142 -6.45 -6.75 -5.74
N SER A 143 -6.15 -5.55 -5.25
CA SER A 143 -5.78 -4.43 -6.12
C SER A 143 -4.26 -4.27 -6.11
N VAL A 144 -3.68 -3.88 -7.24
CA VAL A 144 -2.23 -3.82 -7.41
C VAL A 144 -1.83 -2.42 -7.85
N GLN A 145 -0.94 -1.81 -7.08
CA GLN A 145 -0.37 -0.51 -7.36
C GLN A 145 1.12 -0.64 -7.72
N GLY A 146 1.53 0.06 -8.77
CA GLY A 146 2.88 0.01 -9.32
C GLY A 146 3.02 -0.92 -10.52
N PHE A 147 2.07 -1.82 -10.76
CA PHE A 147 2.08 -2.70 -11.94
C PHE A 147 2.09 -1.89 -13.25
N GLY A 148 2.91 -2.31 -14.21
CA GLY A 148 3.11 -1.59 -15.48
C GLY A 148 4.02 -0.36 -15.39
N SER A 149 4.49 0.02 -14.18
CA SER A 149 5.48 1.09 -14.05
C SER A 149 6.82 0.63 -14.63
N PRO A 150 7.53 1.47 -15.40
CA PRO A 150 8.82 1.12 -15.96
C PRO A 150 9.80 0.66 -14.88
N TYR A 151 10.54 -0.40 -15.20
CA TYR A 151 11.63 -0.92 -14.39
C TYR A 151 12.79 -1.32 -15.30
N SER A 152 14.01 -0.99 -14.87
CA SER A 152 15.23 -1.43 -15.53
C SER A 152 16.32 -1.59 -14.49
N ASN A 153 16.92 -2.78 -14.46
CA ASN A 153 18.07 -3.09 -13.63
C ASN A 153 18.89 -4.19 -14.33
N PRO A 154 19.68 -3.82 -15.35
CA PRO A 154 20.39 -4.76 -16.20
C PRO A 154 21.17 -5.80 -15.41
N GLY A 155 20.91 -7.08 -15.70
CA GLY A 155 21.55 -8.22 -15.04
C GLY A 155 20.89 -8.67 -13.74
N HIS A 156 19.87 -7.96 -13.25
CA HIS A 156 19.08 -8.41 -12.10
C HIS A 156 17.87 -9.24 -12.57
N PRO A 157 17.58 -10.42 -11.96
CA PRO A 157 16.46 -11.28 -12.36
C PRO A 157 15.10 -10.59 -12.40
N ALA A 158 14.88 -9.62 -11.49
CA ALA A 158 13.66 -8.84 -11.44
C ALA A 158 13.36 -8.01 -12.70
N GLU A 159 14.35 -7.75 -13.57
CA GLU A 159 14.09 -7.05 -14.83
C GLU A 159 13.14 -7.86 -15.72
N ASP A 160 13.40 -9.15 -15.90
CA ASP A 160 12.54 -10.00 -16.72
C ASP A 160 11.23 -10.33 -16.01
N TRP A 161 11.24 -10.45 -14.67
CA TRP A 161 10.02 -10.67 -13.89
C TRP A 161 9.03 -9.51 -14.02
N LEU A 162 9.52 -8.27 -14.06
CA LEU A 162 8.69 -7.07 -14.14
C LEU A 162 8.36 -6.68 -15.58
N ARG A 163 9.26 -6.95 -16.53
CA ARG A 163 9.03 -6.69 -17.97
C ARG A 163 8.10 -7.73 -18.61
N TYR A 164 8.21 -8.99 -18.20
CA TYR A 164 7.43 -10.11 -18.74
C TYR A 164 6.70 -10.87 -17.62
N PRO A 165 5.80 -10.21 -16.88
CA PRO A 165 5.26 -10.70 -15.61
C PRO A 165 4.39 -11.96 -15.72
N ALA A 166 3.95 -12.34 -16.93
CA ALA A 166 3.12 -13.52 -17.17
C ALA A 166 3.90 -14.72 -17.75
N SER A 167 5.15 -14.52 -18.19
CA SER A 167 5.91 -15.56 -18.91
C SER A 167 7.25 -15.89 -18.28
N THR A 168 7.82 -15.00 -17.48
CA THR A 168 9.07 -15.27 -16.77
C THR A 168 8.78 -15.85 -15.39
N THR A 169 9.38 -17.01 -15.11
CA THR A 169 9.30 -17.64 -13.80
C THR A 169 10.09 -16.85 -12.76
N VAL A 170 9.43 -16.54 -11.64
CA VAL A 170 10.04 -15.91 -10.47
C VAL A 170 10.56 -16.99 -9.51
N MET A 171 9.67 -17.90 -9.09
CA MET A 171 9.97 -18.93 -8.09
C MET A 171 8.93 -20.05 -8.17
N GLY A 172 9.33 -21.30 -7.91
CA GLY A 172 8.41 -22.43 -7.84
C GLY A 172 7.58 -22.67 -9.11
N GLY A 173 8.11 -22.30 -10.29
CA GLY A 173 7.39 -22.39 -11.57
C GLY A 173 6.35 -21.29 -11.81
N LEU A 174 6.17 -20.37 -10.85
CA LEU A 174 5.18 -19.31 -10.93
C LEU A 174 5.79 -18.02 -11.47
N SER A 175 5.06 -17.33 -12.33
CA SER A 175 5.36 -15.96 -12.74
C SER A 175 4.98 -14.96 -11.67
N LEU A 176 5.40 -13.70 -11.82
CA LEU A 176 5.02 -12.64 -10.89
C LEU A 176 3.50 -12.44 -10.87
N LEU A 177 2.87 -12.55 -12.05
CA LEU A 177 1.42 -12.44 -12.17
C LEU A 177 0.72 -13.60 -11.44
N ASP A 178 1.21 -14.84 -11.58
CA ASP A 178 0.66 -16.00 -10.88
C ASP A 178 0.74 -15.80 -9.35
N ILE A 179 1.85 -15.26 -8.86
CA ILE A 179 2.06 -14.97 -7.42
C ILE A 179 1.06 -13.94 -6.91
N ILE A 180 0.80 -12.88 -7.69
CA ILE A 180 -0.11 -11.80 -7.27
C ILE A 180 -1.58 -12.25 -7.38
N GLN A 181 -1.91 -13.13 -8.33
CA GLN A 181 -3.27 -13.63 -8.56
C GLN A 181 -3.66 -14.79 -7.65
N GLN A 182 -2.78 -15.23 -6.75
CA GLN A 182 -3.10 -16.27 -5.78
C GLN A 182 -4.31 -15.88 -4.92
N ARG A 183 -5.04 -16.91 -4.48
CA ARG A 183 -6.15 -16.77 -3.53
C ARG A 183 -5.70 -16.95 -2.08
N GLN A 184 -4.52 -17.52 -1.89
CA GLN A 184 -3.94 -17.78 -0.58
C GLN A 184 -2.54 -17.21 -0.54
N PHE A 185 -2.23 -16.48 0.52
CA PHE A 185 -0.91 -15.92 0.76
C PHE A 185 -0.47 -16.31 2.16
N SER A 186 0.79 -16.73 2.29
CA SER A 186 1.38 -17.10 3.58
C SER A 186 2.61 -16.25 3.83
N PHE A 187 2.64 -15.55 4.96
CA PHE A 187 3.74 -14.67 5.32
C PHE A 187 4.32 -15.03 6.67
N LEU A 188 5.63 -14.92 6.79
CA LEU A 188 6.31 -14.93 8.08
C LEU A 188 6.79 -13.53 8.43
N ALA A 189 6.15 -12.87 9.40
CA ALA A 189 6.37 -11.48 9.76
C ALA A 189 7.19 -11.33 11.06
N ALA A 190 8.13 -10.39 11.11
CA ALA A 190 8.95 -10.11 12.30
C ALA A 190 8.23 -9.27 13.35
N ARG A 191 7.19 -9.85 13.95
CA ARG A 191 6.42 -9.29 15.06
C ARG A 191 5.76 -10.42 15.86
N ILE A 192 5.46 -10.17 17.13
CA ILE A 192 4.70 -11.08 18.00
C ILE A 192 3.23 -11.20 17.58
N GLU A 193 2.66 -12.39 17.73
CA GLU A 193 1.33 -12.78 17.21
C GLU A 193 0.22 -11.86 17.68
N SER A 194 0.11 -11.61 18.98
CA SER A 194 -0.94 -10.76 19.57
C SER A 194 -0.91 -9.34 19.02
N ALA A 195 0.28 -8.77 18.86
CA ALA A 195 0.44 -7.44 18.25
C ALA A 195 0.16 -7.47 16.74
N MET A 196 0.39 -8.60 16.08
CA MET A 196 0.13 -8.79 14.65
C MET A 196 -1.38 -8.84 14.40
N ALA A 197 -2.10 -9.72 15.12
CA ALA A 197 -3.56 -9.85 15.04
C ALA A 197 -4.30 -8.55 15.38
N THR A 198 -3.82 -7.82 16.39
CA THR A 198 -4.44 -6.54 16.79
C THR A 198 -4.17 -5.42 15.79
N ARG A 199 -2.97 -5.36 15.21
CA ARG A 199 -2.52 -4.21 14.39
C ARG A 199 -2.47 -4.47 12.89
N TRP A 200 -2.87 -5.62 12.40
CA TRP A 200 -2.96 -5.90 10.96
C TRP A 200 -4.21 -6.72 10.68
N SER A 201 -5.35 -6.17 11.06
CA SER A 201 -6.66 -6.77 10.84
C SER A 201 -7.56 -5.74 10.17
N VAL A 202 -8.59 -6.20 9.44
CA VAL A 202 -9.54 -5.31 8.77
C VAL A 202 -10.20 -4.37 9.79
N ALA A 203 -10.53 -4.90 10.98
CA ALA A 203 -11.10 -4.14 12.09
C ALA A 203 -10.22 -2.99 12.60
N SER A 204 -8.91 -3.02 12.29
CA SER A 204 -7.98 -1.97 12.68
C SER A 204 -7.87 -0.83 11.66
N LEU A 205 -8.55 -0.91 10.51
CA LEU A 205 -8.52 0.13 9.48
C LEU A 205 -9.48 1.28 9.81
N ALA A 206 -9.21 2.47 9.26
CA ALA A 206 -10.20 3.53 9.23
C ALA A 206 -11.43 3.10 8.41
N PRO A 207 -12.60 3.72 8.60
CA PRO A 207 -13.74 3.57 7.68
C PRO A 207 -13.33 3.78 6.22
N ASN A 208 -14.16 3.30 5.28
CA ASN A 208 -13.95 3.60 3.87
C ASN A 208 -13.93 5.12 3.68
N PHE A 209 -12.97 5.59 2.91
CA PHE A 209 -12.82 7.01 2.67
C PHE A 209 -13.84 7.45 1.61
N ASP A 210 -14.51 8.55 1.89
CA ASP A 210 -15.47 9.17 0.98
C ASP A 210 -15.19 10.67 0.96
N TYR A 211 -15.08 11.23 -0.25
CA TYR A 211 -14.94 12.66 -0.43
C TYR A 211 -16.25 13.41 -0.14
N GLY A 212 -17.40 12.72 -0.10
CA GLY A 212 -18.71 13.29 0.23
C GLY A 212 -19.42 13.99 -0.93
N TYR A 213 -18.83 14.00 -2.14
CA TYR A 213 -19.43 14.61 -3.33
C TYR A 213 -20.39 13.67 -4.09
N GLY A 214 -20.48 12.41 -3.68
CA GLY A 214 -21.30 11.40 -4.34
C GLY A 214 -20.72 10.89 -5.67
N ALA A 215 -21.47 10.00 -6.33
CA ALA A 215 -21.04 9.34 -7.56
C ALA A 215 -21.41 10.09 -8.86
N ASP A 216 -22.38 11.02 -8.80
CA ASP A 216 -22.78 11.80 -9.96
C ASP A 216 -21.83 12.98 -10.18
N GLN A 217 -21.05 12.89 -11.25
CA GLN A 217 -20.03 13.88 -11.64
C GLN A 217 -20.50 14.78 -12.79
N SER A 218 -21.77 14.72 -13.17
CA SER A 218 -22.32 15.60 -14.22
C SER A 218 -22.19 17.09 -13.86
N TRP A 219 -22.20 17.95 -14.88
CA TRP A 219 -22.16 19.39 -14.64
C TRP A 219 -23.53 19.90 -14.16
N ASP A 220 -23.61 20.28 -12.89
CA ASP A 220 -24.81 20.86 -12.27
C ASP A 220 -24.41 21.98 -11.31
N MET A 221 -24.61 23.22 -11.73
CA MET A 221 -24.23 24.41 -10.95
C MET A 221 -24.94 24.50 -9.60
N GLU A 222 -26.20 24.09 -9.51
CA GLU A 222 -26.97 24.17 -8.28
C GLU A 222 -26.43 23.16 -7.25
N ARG A 223 -26.15 21.93 -7.71
CA ARG A 223 -25.49 20.90 -6.90
C ARG A 223 -24.11 21.35 -6.43
N TYR A 224 -23.27 21.88 -7.33
CA TYR A 224 -21.92 22.35 -6.95
C TYR A 224 -21.98 23.45 -5.89
N MET A 225 -22.89 24.43 -6.05
CA MET A 225 -23.05 25.52 -5.08
C MET A 225 -23.52 25.02 -3.71
N LYS A 226 -24.45 24.05 -3.70
CA LYS A 226 -24.90 23.38 -2.47
C LYS A 226 -23.77 22.59 -1.80
N GLN A 227 -23.05 21.78 -2.58
CA GLN A 227 -21.92 20.99 -2.08
C GLN A 227 -20.78 21.85 -1.55
N LEU A 228 -20.49 23.01 -2.16
CA LEU A 228 -19.48 23.95 -1.68
C LEU A 228 -19.83 24.54 -0.30
N HIS A 229 -21.12 24.60 0.04
CA HIS A 229 -21.59 25.01 1.36
C HIS A 229 -21.60 23.84 2.36
N ASP A 230 -22.10 22.69 1.93
CA ASP A 230 -22.45 21.56 2.82
C ASP A 230 -21.30 20.55 3.01
N VAL A 231 -20.45 20.36 1.98
CA VAL A 231 -19.27 19.47 2.00
C VAL A 231 -18.02 20.29 2.35
N LYS A 232 -18.13 21.17 3.35
CA LYS A 232 -16.98 21.85 3.96
C LYS A 232 -16.25 20.88 4.90
N GLY A 233 -15.50 19.96 4.30
CA GLY A 233 -14.61 19.06 5.01
C GLY A 233 -13.34 19.77 5.52
N HIS A 234 -12.60 19.08 6.38
CA HIS A 234 -11.18 19.36 6.60
C HIS A 234 -10.41 19.18 5.29
N ARG A 235 -9.23 19.80 5.17
CA ARG A 235 -8.39 19.64 3.97
C ARG A 235 -8.06 18.17 3.77
N PHE A 236 -8.53 17.59 2.67
CA PHE A 236 -8.11 16.26 2.24
C PHE A 236 -6.59 16.26 2.02
N GLN A 237 -5.93 15.18 2.44
CA GLN A 237 -4.49 15.06 2.26
C GLN A 237 -4.17 14.90 0.77
N ALA A 238 -3.14 15.61 0.28
CA ALA A 238 -2.69 15.51 -1.10
C ALA A 238 -2.48 14.04 -1.51
N ALA A 239 -3.13 13.61 -2.59
CA ALA A 239 -3.04 12.25 -3.10
C ALA A 239 -2.27 12.22 -4.43
N TRP A 240 -1.41 11.21 -4.61
CA TRP A 240 -0.64 10.98 -5.84
C TRP A 240 -1.13 9.74 -6.61
N SER A 241 -2.12 9.05 -6.07
CA SER A 241 -2.77 7.87 -6.64
C SER A 241 -4.16 7.74 -6.03
N PHE A 242 -5.12 7.25 -6.81
CA PHE A 242 -6.51 7.06 -6.40
C PHE A 242 -6.90 5.59 -6.56
N GLU A 243 -7.71 5.07 -5.65
CA GLU A 243 -8.14 3.66 -5.69
C GLU A 243 -9.18 3.41 -6.79
N THR A 244 -9.97 4.44 -7.14
CA THR A 244 -11.02 4.36 -8.15
C THR A 244 -10.97 5.55 -9.10
N ASP A 245 -11.46 5.35 -10.33
CA ASP A 245 -11.63 6.44 -11.29
C ASP A 245 -12.58 7.51 -10.76
N ALA A 246 -13.62 7.12 -10.01
CA ALA A 246 -14.53 8.06 -9.37
C ALA A 246 -13.80 8.96 -8.36
N SER A 247 -12.93 8.39 -7.52
CA SER A 247 -12.09 9.15 -6.58
C SER A 247 -11.12 10.08 -7.31
N HIS A 248 -10.54 9.63 -8.42
CA HIS A 248 -9.66 10.45 -9.26
C HIS A 248 -10.39 11.63 -9.88
N VAL A 249 -11.52 11.37 -10.56
CA VAL A 249 -12.36 12.38 -11.20
C VAL A 249 -12.85 13.37 -10.16
N THR A 250 -13.35 12.90 -9.02
CA THR A 250 -13.81 13.76 -7.91
C THR A 250 -12.70 14.69 -7.44
N ALA A 251 -11.49 14.17 -7.22
CA ALA A 251 -10.36 14.99 -6.79
C ALA A 251 -10.01 16.06 -7.84
N LEU A 252 -10.06 15.75 -9.13
CA LEU A 252 -9.81 16.71 -10.20
C LEU A 252 -10.91 17.76 -10.32
N THR A 253 -12.17 17.34 -10.43
CA THR A 253 -13.32 18.24 -10.65
C THR A 253 -13.57 19.15 -9.45
N GLN A 254 -13.42 18.61 -8.24
CA GLN A 254 -13.69 19.34 -6.99
C GLN A 254 -12.47 20.08 -6.43
N SER A 255 -11.25 19.84 -6.95
CA SER A 255 -10.06 20.64 -6.56
C SER A 255 -10.25 22.13 -6.86
N ILE A 256 -10.94 22.46 -7.96
CA ILE A 256 -11.23 23.84 -8.36
C ILE A 256 -12.21 24.49 -7.37
N ALA A 257 -13.23 23.76 -6.92
CA ALA A 257 -14.16 24.20 -5.89
C ALA A 257 -13.49 24.32 -4.50
N SER A 258 -12.50 23.47 -4.21
CA SER A 258 -11.77 23.42 -2.94
C SER A 258 -10.57 24.39 -2.86
N SER A 259 -10.11 24.93 -4.00
CA SER A 259 -8.90 25.77 -4.10
C SER A 259 -9.11 27.26 -3.77
N LYS A 260 -10.34 27.72 -3.53
CA LYS A 260 -10.59 29.12 -3.17
C LYS A 260 -10.60 29.34 -1.65
N SER A 261 -9.42 29.62 -1.11
CA SER A 261 -9.20 30.70 -0.11
C SER A 261 -7.70 30.88 0.13
N THR A 262 -7.02 31.45 -0.86
CA THR A 262 -5.84 32.28 -0.59
C THR A 262 -6.06 33.57 -1.39
N VAL A 263 -6.52 34.61 -0.70
CA VAL A 263 -6.29 36.01 -1.07
C VAL A 263 -5.12 36.47 -0.22
#